data_AF-A0A9D8NZN3-F1
#
_entry.id   AF-A0A9D8NZN3-F1
#
_cell.length_a   1.000
_cell.length_b   1.000
_cell.length_c   1.000
_cell.angle_alpha   90.00
_cell.angle_beta   90.00
_cell.angle_gamma   90.00
#
_symmetry.space_group_name_H-M   'P 1'
#
loop_
_entity.id
_entity.type
_entity.pdbx_description
1 polymer ?
#
loop_
_entity_poly.entity_id
_entity_poly.type
_entity_poly.pdbx_seq_one_letter_code
_entity_poly.pdbx_strand_id
1 'polypeptide(L)'
;MRYSTHRGGGWSPRLMRSIPPSRHKPTRSDMQRFPSFARGERARRIELTVAALVSGVLLGWLFLRPIHDFVAWYEHEVNAPNVWSYVWSELSGSFRGRKPIKTLFYTGVGTLISLLAAAFYSSLHARNHRIDELTAELGRDLDVLIEAGESDSLEFKSTLRWDLNEQRTNRALELVIMKAIAGFLNGRGGTLLIGVADDGAIVGLEPDYRTLKKPN
;
A
#
# COMPACT_ATOMS: atom_id res chain seq x y z
N MET A 1 19.35 44.83 51.37
CA MET A 1 18.09 44.14 51.73
C MET A 1 17.01 44.59 50.74
N ARG A 2 16.22 43.64 50.21
CA ARG A 2 15.06 43.72 49.29
C ARG A 2 15.28 43.48 47.77
N TYR A 3 14.62 42.43 47.29
CA TYR A 3 14.44 41.91 45.93
C TYR A 3 13.20 42.52 45.23
N SER A 4 13.14 42.47 43.89
CA SER A 4 11.93 42.43 43.02
C SER A 4 12.39 42.28 41.55
N THR A 5 12.39 41.10 40.90
CA THR A 5 11.32 40.29 40.21
C THR A 5 10.77 40.84 38.87
N HIS A 6 11.02 40.04 37.83
CA HIS A 6 10.46 40.00 36.46
C HIS A 6 8.93 40.09 36.30
N ARG A 7 8.49 40.61 35.14
CA ARG A 7 7.59 40.01 34.08
C ARG A 7 6.97 41.16 33.25
N GLY A 8 6.68 41.08 31.95
CA GLY A 8 6.74 40.04 30.94
C GLY A 8 6.24 40.65 29.61
N GLY A 9 7.00 40.51 28.53
CA GLY A 9 6.64 40.95 27.18
C GLY A 9 5.70 39.95 26.50
N GLY A 10 4.72 40.47 25.76
CA GLY A 10 3.52 39.77 25.31
C GLY A 10 3.73 38.67 24.28
N TRP A 11 2.94 37.62 24.41
CA TRP A 11 2.73 36.59 23.41
C TRP A 11 1.60 37.02 22.46
N SER A 12 1.85 36.94 21.15
CA SER A 12 0.84 37.20 20.13
C SER A 12 -0.14 36.01 20.01
N PRO A 13 -1.47 36.23 19.95
CA PRO A 13 -2.45 35.16 19.86
C PRO A 13 -2.67 34.76 18.40
N ARG A 14 -1.74 33.99 17.82
CA ARG A 14 -1.95 33.41 16.49
C ARG A 14 -1.25 32.08 16.25
N LEU A 15 -1.21 31.19 17.24
CA LEU A 15 -0.80 29.80 17.07
C LEU A 15 -1.60 28.89 18.00
N MET A 16 -2.87 28.67 17.66
CA MET A 16 -3.67 27.63 18.30
C MET A 16 -4.74 27.15 17.32
N ARG A 17 -4.34 26.26 16.40
CA ARG A 17 -5.24 25.37 15.62
C ARG A 17 -4.39 24.46 14.73
N SER A 18 -4.12 23.26 15.23
CA SER A 18 -4.30 21.98 14.52
C SER A 18 -3.60 20.87 15.30
N ILE A 19 -4.18 20.47 16.43
CA ILE A 19 -3.93 19.14 16.98
C ILE A 19 -4.72 18.19 16.06
N PRO A 20 -4.10 17.24 15.34
CA PRO A 20 -4.86 16.24 14.61
C PRO A 20 -5.65 15.40 15.62
N PRO A 21 -6.93 15.09 15.36
CA PRO A 21 -7.72 14.29 16.28
C PRO A 21 -7.08 12.90 16.40
N SER A 22 -6.91 12.44 17.64
CA SER A 22 -6.48 11.09 17.94
C SER A 22 -7.40 10.07 17.24
N ARG A 23 -6.81 8.96 16.76
CA ARG A 23 -7.49 7.89 16.03
C ARG A 23 -8.73 7.38 16.78
N HIS A 24 -9.88 7.95 16.48
CA HIS A 24 -11.19 7.39 16.81
C HIS A 24 -11.70 6.69 15.57
N LYS A 25 -11.96 5.38 15.66
CA LYS A 25 -12.73 4.70 14.61
C LYS A 25 -14.08 5.41 14.53
N PRO A 26 -14.52 5.88 13.35
CA PRO A 26 -15.75 6.64 13.24
C PRO A 26 -16.91 5.83 13.82
N THR A 27 -17.60 6.43 14.77
CA THR A 27 -18.73 5.81 15.44
C THR A 27 -19.94 5.80 14.51
N ARG A 28 -20.96 4.99 14.83
CA ARG A 28 -22.21 4.92 14.04
C ARG A 28 -22.85 6.30 13.81
N SER A 29 -22.65 7.24 14.73
CA SER A 29 -23.06 8.65 14.64
C SER A 29 -22.21 9.48 13.68
N ASP A 30 -20.90 9.23 13.58
CA ASP A 30 -20.00 9.95 12.66
C ASP A 30 -20.27 9.58 11.20
N MET A 31 -20.66 8.31 10.95
CA MET A 31 -21.08 7.82 9.64
C MET A 31 -22.39 8.46 9.14
N GLN A 32 -23.24 8.97 10.03
CA GLN A 32 -24.42 9.75 9.65
C GLN A 32 -24.07 11.21 9.31
N ARG A 33 -22.94 11.70 9.80
CA ARG A 33 -22.50 13.09 9.65
C ARG A 33 -21.73 13.36 8.35
N PHE A 34 -21.06 12.35 7.79
CA PHE A 34 -20.28 12.45 6.55
C PHE A 34 -20.66 11.35 5.53
N PRO A 35 -21.75 11.53 4.77
CA PRO A 35 -22.29 10.50 3.86
C PRO A 35 -21.46 10.26 2.59
N SER A 36 -20.41 11.04 2.33
CA SER A 36 -19.50 10.86 1.18
C SER A 36 -18.49 9.74 1.42
N PHE A 37 -17.97 9.59 2.64
CA PHE A 37 -16.96 8.58 2.98
C PHE A 37 -17.54 7.17 2.96
N ALA A 38 -18.71 6.97 3.58
CA ALA A 38 -19.44 5.71 3.57
C ALA A 38 -19.93 5.32 2.16
N ARG A 39 -20.13 6.29 1.25
CA ARG A 39 -20.48 6.04 -0.16
C ARG A 39 -19.30 5.48 -0.95
N GLY A 40 -18.09 6.02 -0.74
CA GLY A 40 -16.89 5.60 -1.46
C GLY A 40 -16.49 4.15 -1.18
N GLU A 41 -16.46 3.75 0.10
CA GLU A 41 -16.11 2.37 0.47
C GLU A 41 -17.15 1.34 0.00
N ARG A 42 -18.43 1.69 0.06
CA ARG A 42 -19.51 0.83 -0.44
C ARG A 42 -19.46 0.69 -1.96
N ALA A 43 -19.24 1.78 -2.69
CA ALA A 43 -19.11 1.77 -4.14
C ALA A 43 -17.95 0.87 -4.59
N ARG A 44 -16.78 0.98 -3.95
CA ARG A 44 -15.59 0.17 -4.30
C ARG A 44 -15.79 -1.32 -4.00
N ARG A 45 -16.49 -1.67 -2.92
CA ARG A 45 -16.86 -3.08 -2.62
C ARG A 45 -17.83 -3.63 -3.65
N ILE A 46 -18.79 -2.82 -4.11
CA ILE A 46 -19.73 -3.22 -5.16
C ILE A 46 -18.99 -3.44 -6.47
N GLU A 47 -18.11 -2.52 -6.86
CA GLU A 47 -17.32 -2.62 -8.08
C GLU A 47 -16.48 -3.91 -8.13
N LEU A 48 -15.78 -4.22 -7.03
CA LEU A 48 -15.01 -5.46 -6.90
C LEU A 48 -15.89 -6.72 -6.97
N THR A 49 -17.09 -6.68 -6.38
CA THR A 49 -18.02 -7.81 -6.40
C THR A 49 -18.58 -8.02 -7.81
N VAL A 50 -18.94 -6.94 -8.49
CA VAL A 50 -19.42 -6.97 -9.88
C VAL A 50 -18.31 -7.47 -10.80
N ALA A 51 -17.09 -6.97 -10.65
CA ALA A 51 -15.93 -7.43 -11.41
C ALA A 51 -15.67 -8.94 -11.20
N ALA A 52 -15.78 -9.43 -9.96
CA ALA A 52 -15.63 -10.85 -9.64
C ALA A 52 -16.75 -11.72 -10.21
N LEU A 53 -17.99 -11.23 -10.23
CA LEU A 53 -19.11 -11.94 -10.86
C LEU A 53 -18.91 -12.05 -12.37
N VAL A 54 -18.55 -10.95 -13.02
CA VAL A 54 -18.31 -10.91 -14.48
C VAL A 54 -17.12 -11.80 -14.85
N SER A 55 -16.00 -11.68 -14.14
CA SER A 55 -14.82 -12.51 -14.40
C SER A 55 -15.10 -14.00 -14.14
N GLY A 56 -15.89 -14.33 -13.10
CA GLY A 56 -16.28 -15.70 -12.81
C GLY A 56 -17.19 -16.33 -13.86
N VAL A 57 -18.18 -15.58 -14.37
CA VAL A 57 -19.02 -16.04 -15.50
C VAL A 57 -18.15 -16.28 -16.73
N LEU A 58 -17.25 -15.35 -17.05
CA LEU A 58 -16.36 -15.46 -18.22
C LEU A 58 -15.39 -16.64 -18.07
N LEU A 59 -14.74 -16.80 -16.91
CA LEU A 59 -13.80 -17.90 -16.66
C LEU A 59 -14.49 -19.26 -16.71
N GLY A 60 -15.64 -19.40 -16.05
CA GLY A 60 -16.40 -20.65 -16.06
C GLY A 60 -16.86 -21.04 -17.47
N TRP A 61 -17.37 -20.07 -18.22
CA TRP A 61 -17.96 -20.32 -19.54
C TRP A 61 -16.91 -20.42 -20.67
N LEU A 62 -15.81 -19.67 -20.60
CA LEU A 62 -14.76 -19.63 -21.65
C LEU A 62 -13.63 -20.63 -21.42
N PHE A 63 -13.39 -21.08 -20.17
CA PHE A 63 -12.30 -22.02 -19.89
C PHE A 63 -12.81 -23.39 -19.46
N LEU A 64 -13.65 -23.46 -18.41
CA LEU A 64 -14.06 -24.76 -17.84
C LEU A 64 -14.85 -25.60 -18.86
N ARG A 65 -15.74 -24.95 -19.61
CA ARG A 65 -16.58 -25.63 -20.60
C ARG A 65 -15.80 -26.11 -21.82
N PRO A 66 -14.96 -25.30 -22.50
CA PRO A 66 -14.12 -25.79 -23.58
C PRO A 66 -13.20 -26.95 -23.18
N ILE A 67 -12.69 -26.94 -21.95
CA ILE A 67 -11.90 -28.06 -21.42
C ILE A 67 -12.75 -29.33 -21.29
N HIS A 68 -13.96 -29.24 -20.74
CA HIS A 68 -14.87 -30.38 -20.68
C HIS A 68 -15.23 -30.90 -22.08
N ASP A 69 -15.56 -30.01 -23.01
CA ASP A 69 -15.95 -30.40 -24.37
C ASP A 69 -14.75 -30.99 -25.14
N PHE A 70 -13.53 -30.52 -24.87
CA PHE A 70 -12.29 -31.14 -25.34
C PHE A 70 -12.13 -32.57 -24.81
N VAL A 71 -12.28 -32.78 -23.49
CA VAL A 71 -12.18 -34.12 -22.87
C VAL A 71 -13.26 -35.05 -23.43
N ALA A 72 -14.49 -34.56 -23.58
CA ALA A 72 -15.60 -35.35 -24.14
C ALA A 72 -15.34 -35.77 -25.60
N TRP A 73 -14.74 -34.91 -26.41
CA TRP A 73 -14.31 -35.24 -27.77
C TRP A 73 -13.14 -36.23 -27.80
N TYR A 74 -12.25 -36.17 -26.80
CA TYR A 74 -11.11 -37.07 -26.69
C TYR A 74 -11.51 -38.47 -26.19
N GLU A 75 -12.42 -38.55 -25.22
CA GLU A 75 -12.86 -39.81 -24.60
C GLU A 75 -13.94 -40.54 -25.40
N HIS A 76 -14.81 -39.80 -26.06
CA HIS A 76 -15.85 -40.37 -26.91
C HIS A 76 -15.49 -39.95 -28.33
N GLU A 77 -15.37 -40.89 -29.28
CA GLU A 77 -15.12 -40.61 -30.70
C GLU A 77 -16.32 -39.88 -31.33
N VAL A 78 -16.54 -38.63 -30.91
CA VAL A 78 -17.58 -37.78 -31.42
C VAL A 78 -17.25 -37.52 -32.89
N ASN A 79 -18.22 -37.77 -33.78
CA ASN A 79 -18.12 -37.54 -35.22
C ASN A 79 -17.97 -36.04 -35.54
N ALA A 80 -16.82 -35.47 -35.21
CA ALA A 80 -16.43 -34.11 -35.50
C ALA A 80 -15.00 -34.13 -36.10
N PRO A 81 -14.78 -33.48 -37.25
CA PRO A 81 -13.52 -33.58 -37.99
C PRO A 81 -12.33 -32.95 -37.27
N ASN A 82 -12.56 -32.03 -36.32
CA ASN A 82 -11.51 -31.49 -35.47
C ASN A 82 -12.08 -30.93 -34.16
N VAL A 83 -11.24 -30.89 -33.11
CA VAL A 83 -11.63 -30.46 -31.75
C VAL A 83 -12.09 -29.02 -31.71
N TRP A 84 -11.41 -28.13 -32.44
CA TRP A 84 -11.71 -26.70 -32.45
C TRP A 84 -13.10 -26.41 -33.00
N SER A 85 -13.51 -27.08 -34.08
CA SER A 85 -14.84 -26.94 -34.67
C SER A 85 -15.93 -27.48 -33.75
N TYR A 86 -15.66 -28.58 -33.03
CA TYR A 86 -16.57 -29.14 -32.05
C TYR A 86 -16.77 -28.17 -30.87
N VAL A 87 -15.68 -27.76 -30.21
CA VAL A 87 -15.70 -26.82 -29.08
C VAL A 87 -16.35 -25.49 -29.48
N TRP A 88 -16.04 -24.95 -30.66
CA TRP A 88 -16.65 -23.71 -31.15
C TRP A 88 -18.15 -23.86 -31.45
N SER A 89 -18.57 -24.99 -32.01
CA SER A 89 -20.00 -25.28 -32.27
C SER A 89 -20.81 -25.44 -30.97
N GLU A 90 -20.23 -26.09 -29.96
CA GLU A 90 -20.84 -26.28 -28.65
C GLU A 90 -20.89 -24.96 -27.85
N LEU A 91 -19.83 -24.15 -27.92
CA LEU A 91 -19.76 -22.83 -27.29
C LEU A 91 -20.75 -21.86 -27.95
N SER A 92 -20.76 -21.74 -29.28
CA SER A 92 -21.70 -20.87 -29.98
C SER A 92 -23.17 -21.33 -29.86
N GLY A 93 -23.39 -22.65 -29.75
CA GLY A 93 -24.71 -23.23 -29.48
C GLY A 93 -25.27 -22.87 -28.10
N SER A 94 -24.41 -22.48 -27.15
CA SER A 94 -24.84 -22.05 -25.82
C SER A 94 -25.56 -20.70 -25.82
N PHE A 95 -25.13 -19.77 -26.67
CA PHE A 95 -25.82 -18.49 -26.88
C PHE A 95 -27.23 -18.68 -27.45
N ARG A 96 -27.45 -19.79 -28.16
CA ARG A 96 -28.75 -20.16 -28.76
C ARG A 96 -29.63 -20.98 -27.81
N GLY A 97 -29.23 -21.14 -26.55
CA GLY A 97 -30.03 -21.83 -25.52
C GLY A 97 -30.18 -23.34 -25.72
N ARG A 98 -29.39 -23.98 -26.60
CA ARG A 98 -29.56 -25.40 -26.95
C ARG A 98 -29.28 -26.37 -25.78
N LYS A 99 -28.40 -25.99 -24.85
CA LYS A 99 -28.01 -26.80 -23.68
C LYS A 99 -27.94 -25.91 -22.42
N PRO A 100 -29.09 -25.53 -21.84
CA PRO A 100 -29.15 -24.55 -20.76
C PRO A 100 -28.54 -25.08 -19.45
N ILE A 101 -28.78 -26.35 -19.13
CA ILE A 101 -28.31 -26.99 -17.89
C ILE A 101 -26.77 -26.99 -17.80
N LYS A 102 -26.07 -27.36 -18.88
CA LYS A 102 -24.60 -27.34 -18.93
C LYS A 102 -24.05 -25.94 -18.74
N THR A 103 -24.66 -24.96 -19.41
CA THR A 103 -24.25 -23.56 -19.33
C THR A 103 -24.36 -23.02 -17.91
N LEU A 104 -25.50 -23.25 -17.26
CA LEU A 104 -25.76 -22.87 -15.87
C LEU A 104 -24.76 -23.47 -14.89
N PHE A 105 -24.41 -24.75 -15.05
CA PHE A 105 -23.45 -25.43 -14.18
C PHE A 105 -22.06 -24.76 -14.24
N TYR A 106 -21.51 -24.53 -15.44
CA TYR A 106 -20.18 -23.97 -15.60
C TYR A 106 -20.09 -22.49 -15.19
N THR A 107 -21.12 -21.69 -15.47
CA THR A 107 -21.20 -20.33 -14.93
C THR A 107 -21.33 -20.34 -13.41
N GLY A 108 -22.11 -21.27 -12.84
CA GLY A 108 -22.26 -21.42 -11.40
C GLY A 108 -20.92 -21.73 -10.71
N VAL A 109 -20.18 -22.70 -11.23
CA VAL A 109 -18.85 -23.05 -10.70
C VAL A 109 -17.86 -21.88 -10.85
N GLY A 110 -17.84 -21.22 -12.01
CA GLY A 110 -16.95 -20.07 -12.25
C GLY A 110 -17.23 -18.88 -11.34
N THR A 111 -18.51 -18.54 -11.13
CA THR A 111 -18.92 -17.49 -10.18
C THR A 111 -18.55 -17.83 -8.74
N LEU A 112 -18.73 -19.08 -8.31
CA LEU A 112 -18.37 -19.53 -6.97
C LEU A 112 -16.87 -19.38 -6.73
N ILE A 113 -16.03 -19.83 -7.68
CA ILE A 113 -14.57 -19.71 -7.58
C ILE A 113 -14.14 -18.24 -7.53
N SER A 114 -14.73 -17.37 -8.35
CA SER A 114 -14.37 -15.95 -8.36
C SER A 114 -14.84 -15.19 -7.11
N LEU A 115 -15.99 -15.55 -6.54
CA LEU A 115 -16.43 -15.00 -5.26
C LEU A 115 -15.51 -15.44 -4.12
N LEU A 116 -15.09 -16.70 -4.10
CA LEU A 116 -14.13 -17.20 -3.13
C LEU A 116 -12.77 -16.51 -3.27
N ALA A 117 -12.27 -16.32 -4.50
CA ALA A 117 -11.05 -15.59 -4.77
C ALA A 117 -11.14 -14.11 -4.34
N ALA A 118 -12.26 -13.44 -4.62
CA ALA A 118 -12.50 -12.06 -4.20
C ALA A 118 -12.58 -11.94 -2.66
N ALA A 119 -13.25 -12.88 -1.99
CA ALA A 119 -13.29 -12.95 -0.53
C ALA A 119 -11.89 -13.15 0.05
N PHE A 120 -11.10 -14.09 -0.50
CA PHE A 120 -9.73 -14.33 -0.08
C PHE A 120 -8.81 -13.12 -0.31
N TYR A 121 -8.86 -12.52 -1.50
CA TYR A 121 -8.13 -11.28 -1.83
C TYR A 121 -8.49 -10.16 -0.85
N SER A 122 -9.78 -9.97 -0.57
CA SER A 122 -10.25 -8.96 0.39
C SER A 122 -9.77 -9.24 1.82
N SER A 123 -9.65 -10.51 2.21
CA SER A 123 -9.11 -10.93 3.52
C SER A 123 -7.60 -10.67 3.63
N LEU A 124 -6.85 -10.84 2.55
CA LEU A 124 -5.42 -10.51 2.52
C LEU A 124 -5.20 -9.00 2.56
N HIS A 125 -5.89 -8.24 1.71
CA HIS A 125 -5.72 -6.79 1.61
C HIS A 125 -6.22 -6.02 2.84
N ALA A 126 -7.14 -6.57 3.63
CA ALA A 126 -7.53 -6.00 4.91
C ALA A 126 -6.36 -5.87 5.91
N ARG A 127 -5.25 -6.61 5.71
CA ARG A 127 -4.02 -6.48 6.51
C ARG A 127 -3.05 -5.43 5.94
N ASN A 128 -3.08 -5.16 4.64
CA ASN A 128 -2.14 -4.25 3.96
C ASN A 128 -2.50 -2.76 4.10
N HIS A 129 -3.75 -2.40 4.42
CA HIS A 129 -4.14 -0.99 4.61
C HIS A 129 -3.42 -0.29 5.78
N ARG A 130 -2.83 -1.04 6.71
CA ARG A 130 -2.00 -0.45 7.78
C ARG A 130 -0.68 0.07 7.24
N ILE A 131 -0.16 -0.49 6.14
CA ILE A 131 1.17 -0.15 5.63
C ILE A 131 1.13 1.22 4.92
N ASP A 132 0.08 1.47 4.12
CA ASP A 132 -0.05 2.72 3.34
C ASP A 132 -0.39 3.95 4.22
N GLU A 133 -1.17 3.75 5.29
CA GLU A 133 -1.45 4.83 6.25
C GLU A 133 -0.20 5.17 7.07
N LEU A 134 0.57 4.15 7.49
CA LEU A 134 1.82 4.36 8.24
C LEU A 134 2.88 5.06 7.40
N THR A 135 3.01 4.75 6.11
CA THR A 135 3.98 5.43 5.22
C THR A 135 3.58 6.87 4.93
N ALA A 136 2.28 7.17 4.78
CA ALA A 136 1.80 8.54 4.58
C ALA A 136 1.91 9.41 5.85
N GLU A 137 1.73 8.83 7.03
CA GLU A 137 1.93 9.50 8.32
C GLU A 137 3.42 9.77 8.56
N LEU A 138 4.30 8.77 8.31
CA LEU A 138 5.75 8.91 8.43
C LEU A 138 6.32 9.98 7.49
N GLY A 139 5.79 10.08 6.26
CA GLY A 139 6.19 11.12 5.31
C GLY A 139 5.84 12.54 5.78
N ARG A 140 4.64 12.73 6.34
CA ARG A 140 4.25 14.01 6.93
C ARG A 140 5.09 14.38 8.15
N ASP A 141 5.39 13.41 9.01
CA ASP A 141 6.23 13.63 10.18
C ASP A 141 7.67 14.01 9.76
N LEU A 142 8.17 13.40 8.68
CA LEU A 142 9.50 13.73 8.14
C LEU A 142 9.58 15.18 7.65
N ASP A 143 8.59 15.63 6.87
CA ASP A 143 8.56 17.01 6.37
C ASP A 143 8.56 18.02 7.53
N VAL A 144 7.77 17.76 8.58
CA VAL A 144 7.70 18.59 9.79
C VAL A 144 9.04 18.61 10.53
N LEU A 145 9.75 17.47 10.62
CA LEU A 145 11.06 17.40 11.25
C LEU A 145 12.12 18.16 10.44
N ILE A 146 12.11 18.06 9.11
CA ILE A 146 13.05 18.78 8.26
C ILE A 146 12.82 20.29 8.37
N GLU A 147 11.56 20.74 8.34
CA GLU A 147 11.20 22.15 8.53
C GLU A 147 11.56 22.70 9.92
N ALA A 148 11.54 21.85 10.95
CA ALA A 148 11.94 22.24 12.31
C ALA A 148 13.45 22.52 12.44
N GLY A 149 14.27 21.95 11.56
CA GLY A 149 15.73 22.10 11.56
C GLY A 149 16.44 21.33 12.68
N GLU A 150 17.78 21.35 12.66
CA GLU A 150 18.59 20.64 13.66
C GLU A 150 18.40 21.19 15.08
N SER A 151 18.47 20.31 16.08
CA SER A 151 18.34 20.63 17.50
C SER A 151 19.04 19.57 18.36
N ASP A 152 19.11 19.80 19.68
CA ASP A 152 19.68 18.84 20.64
C ASP A 152 19.10 17.42 20.56
N SER A 153 17.90 17.26 19.99
CA SER A 153 17.22 15.97 19.80
C SER A 153 16.97 15.61 18.33
N LEU A 154 17.47 16.38 17.37
CA LEU A 154 17.28 16.14 15.93
C LEU A 154 18.55 16.53 15.16
N GLU A 155 19.19 15.55 14.52
CA GLU A 155 20.45 15.75 13.77
C GLU A 155 20.26 15.32 12.32
N PHE A 156 20.77 16.10 11.37
CA PHE A 156 20.76 15.76 9.95
C PHE A 156 22.14 15.30 9.50
N LYS A 157 22.16 14.29 8.63
CA LYS A 157 23.38 13.80 7.98
C LYS A 157 23.07 13.46 6.54
N SER A 158 23.86 14.00 5.61
CA SER A 158 23.62 13.82 4.17
C SER A 158 23.73 12.35 3.73
N THR A 159 24.61 11.59 4.38
CA THR A 159 24.95 10.21 4.02
C THR A 159 25.41 9.44 5.25
N LEU A 160 25.28 8.11 5.23
CA LEU A 160 25.78 7.23 6.29
C LEU A 160 27.31 7.04 6.20
N ARG A 161 27.81 6.73 5.00
CA ARG A 161 29.22 6.38 4.76
C ARG A 161 29.76 6.78 3.40
N TRP A 162 28.92 7.25 2.49
CA TRP A 162 29.36 7.75 1.19
C TRP A 162 29.82 9.20 1.27
N ASP A 163 31.06 9.48 0.92
CA ASP A 163 31.55 10.86 0.84
C ASP A 163 31.14 11.49 -0.49
N LEU A 164 30.29 12.52 -0.43
CA LEU A 164 29.79 13.22 -1.62
C LEU A 164 30.89 14.01 -2.36
N ASN A 165 31.96 14.41 -1.67
CA ASN A 165 33.06 15.17 -2.27
C ASN A 165 34.09 14.22 -2.89
N GLU A 166 34.48 13.19 -2.15
CA GLU A 166 35.50 12.23 -2.59
C GLU A 166 34.94 11.09 -3.44
N GLN A 167 33.61 10.98 -3.56
CA GLN A 167 32.89 9.97 -4.34
C GLN A 167 33.35 8.54 -4.02
N ARG A 168 33.52 8.25 -2.72
CA ARG A 168 33.96 6.94 -2.21
C ARG A 168 33.42 6.67 -0.81
N THR A 169 33.55 5.45 -0.35
CA THR A 169 33.24 5.09 1.04
C THR A 169 34.25 5.74 2.00
N ASN A 170 33.74 6.42 3.02
CA ASN A 170 34.53 7.10 4.04
C ASN A 170 34.12 6.62 5.44
N ARG A 171 35.01 5.87 6.09
CA ARG A 171 34.77 5.31 7.44
C ARG A 171 34.74 6.38 8.53
N ALA A 172 35.26 7.57 8.27
CA ALA A 172 35.12 8.70 9.19
C ALA A 172 33.66 9.16 9.30
N LEU A 173 32.89 9.09 8.21
CA LEU A 173 31.45 9.40 8.22
C LEU A 173 30.68 8.40 9.10
N GLU A 174 30.97 7.09 8.98
CA GLU A 174 30.39 6.08 9.88
C GLU A 174 30.66 6.41 11.35
N LEU A 175 31.88 6.87 11.68
CA LEU A 175 32.23 7.28 13.04
C LEU A 175 31.44 8.51 13.50
N VAL A 176 31.19 9.48 12.62
CA VAL A 176 30.34 10.65 12.91
C VAL A 176 28.91 10.22 13.22
N ILE A 177 28.34 9.30 12.42
CA ILE A 177 27.03 8.71 12.69
C ILE A 177 26.98 8.02 14.06
N MET A 178 28.00 7.21 14.36
CA MET A 178 28.09 6.52 15.65
C MET A 178 28.20 7.50 16.83
N LYS A 179 28.88 8.65 16.66
CA LYS A 179 28.93 9.71 17.68
C LYS A 179 27.56 10.35 17.90
N ALA A 180 26.80 10.62 16.84
CA ALA A 180 25.45 11.15 16.95
C ALA A 180 24.53 10.17 17.72
N ILE A 181 24.58 8.88 17.35
CA ILE A 181 23.83 7.82 18.06
C ILE A 181 24.24 7.76 19.53
N ALA A 182 25.54 7.73 19.83
CA ALA A 182 26.03 7.70 21.21
C ALA A 182 25.62 8.97 21.99
N GLY A 183 25.63 10.14 21.34
CA GLY A 183 25.15 11.39 21.91
C GLY A 183 23.68 11.32 22.32
N PHE A 184 22.82 10.81 21.44
CA PHE A 184 21.40 10.62 21.74
C PHE A 184 21.17 9.59 22.84
N LEU A 185 21.90 8.47 22.83
CA LEU A 185 21.80 7.43 23.86
C LEU A 185 22.25 7.91 25.24
N ASN A 186 23.25 8.79 25.31
CA ASN A 186 23.74 9.38 26.55
C ASN A 186 22.91 10.59 27.00
N GLY A 187 22.12 11.17 26.09
CA GLY A 187 21.29 12.35 26.33
C GLY A 187 19.84 12.00 26.65
N ARG A 188 18.90 12.82 26.16
CA ARG A 188 17.46 12.61 26.33
C ARG A 188 16.83 11.78 25.20
N GLY A 189 17.65 11.03 24.45
CA GLY A 189 17.27 10.46 23.17
C GLY A 189 17.30 11.51 22.05
N GLY A 190 16.89 11.10 20.86
CA GLY A 190 16.81 11.97 19.70
C GLY A 190 16.53 11.21 18.41
N THR A 191 16.45 11.95 17.31
CA THR A 191 16.20 11.45 15.97
C THR A 191 17.37 11.83 15.07
N LEU A 192 17.92 10.84 14.36
CA LEU A 192 18.95 11.04 13.36
C LEU A 192 18.33 10.83 11.98
N LEU A 193 18.30 11.87 11.15
CA LEU A 193 17.86 11.77 9.76
C LEU A 193 19.08 11.62 8.86
N ILE A 194 19.14 10.51 8.13
CA ILE A 194 20.22 10.22 7.16
C ILE A 194 19.65 10.37 5.75
N GLY A 195 20.39 11.02 4.86
CA GLY A 195 19.92 11.38 3.52
C GLY A 195 19.37 12.81 3.45
N VAL A 196 19.64 13.64 4.45
CA VAL A 196 19.22 15.06 4.52
C VAL A 196 20.46 15.91 4.74
N ALA A 197 20.65 16.93 3.91
CA ALA A 197 21.74 17.88 4.06
C ALA A 197 21.47 18.90 5.17
N ASP A 198 22.52 19.58 5.62
CA ASP A 198 22.45 20.55 6.72
C ASP A 198 21.51 21.74 6.40
N ASP A 199 21.23 22.00 5.12
CA ASP A 199 20.27 22.99 4.64
C ASP A 199 18.82 22.45 4.53
N GLY A 200 18.59 21.19 4.93
CA GLY A 200 17.31 20.50 4.83
C GLY A 200 17.06 19.86 3.46
N ALA A 201 17.98 19.96 2.49
CA ALA A 201 17.79 19.34 1.19
C ALA A 201 17.83 17.80 1.27
N ILE A 202 16.84 17.13 0.68
CA ILE A 202 16.78 15.66 0.65
C ILE A 202 17.77 15.14 -0.39
N VAL A 203 18.89 14.58 0.09
CA VAL A 203 19.94 13.94 -0.71
C VAL A 203 19.57 12.50 -1.05
N GLY A 204 18.87 11.82 -0.14
CA GLY A 204 18.51 10.40 -0.25
C GLY A 204 19.65 9.44 0.12
N LEU A 205 19.36 8.14 0.04
CA LEU A 205 20.25 7.06 0.52
C LEU A 205 20.86 6.22 -0.61
N GLU A 206 20.54 6.54 -1.86
CA GLU A 206 20.98 5.79 -3.04
C GLU A 206 22.52 5.59 -3.10
N PRO A 207 23.36 6.62 -2.84
CA PRO A 207 24.81 6.44 -2.83
C PRO A 207 25.27 5.47 -1.74
N ASP A 208 24.66 5.51 -0.55
CA ASP A 208 24.97 4.59 0.54
C ASP A 208 24.55 3.15 0.20
N TYR A 209 23.39 2.94 -0.42
CA TYR A 209 22.95 1.59 -0.81
C TYR A 209 23.87 0.93 -1.83
N ARG A 210 24.40 1.69 -2.79
CA ARG A 210 25.34 1.17 -3.81
C ARG A 210 26.61 0.56 -3.23
N THR A 211 26.98 0.94 -2.02
CA THR A 211 28.20 0.46 -1.37
C THR A 211 28.00 -0.88 -0.64
N LEU A 212 26.77 -1.39 -0.53
CA LEU A 212 26.46 -2.65 0.16
C LEU A 212 26.78 -3.84 -0.75
N LYS A 213 27.42 -4.88 -0.17
CA LYS A 213 27.90 -6.07 -0.92
C LYS A 213 26.78 -7.01 -1.39
N LYS A 214 25.56 -6.85 -0.86
CA LYS A 214 24.40 -7.66 -1.25
C LYS A 214 23.46 -6.77 -2.07
N PRO A 215 23.28 -7.04 -3.36
CA PRO A 215 22.24 -6.35 -4.13
C PRO A 215 20.86 -6.76 -3.58
N ASN A 216 19.91 -5.82 -3.63
CA ASN A 216 18.49 -6.10 -3.44
C ASN A 216 17.94 -6.93 -4.60
#